data_AF-A0A439K7K9-F1
#
_entry.id   AF-A0A439K7K9-F1
#
_cell.length_a   1.000
_cell.length_b   1.000
_cell.length_c   1.000
_cell.angle_alpha   90.00
_cell.angle_beta   90.00
_cell.angle_gamma   90.00
#
_symmetry.space_group_name_H-M   'P 1'
#
loop_
_entity.id
_entity.type
_entity.pdbx_description
1 polymer ?
#
loop_
_entity_poly.entity_id
_entity_poly.type
_entity_poly.pdbx_seq_one_letter_code
_entity_poly.pdbx_strand_id
1 'polypeptide(L)'
;DRLIAGLDVTAKDIAGMGVGGLLMEIPTRPQPREPLPARAELKVDVVLLAAGRSSRMGGPNKLLALFDGKPLVRRTAERALGSKASGIIVVTGHQRERVHAALSGLDVTFADNPDFTEGLSSSLKAGIARVAGDAAGAMIMLGDMPGVSSADLDRLIDAFRKSEGRSVVRASHEGKRGNPVLLPRSLFAAIAHLEGDTGARHLVEAEGFDVVDVEIGKAASIDVDTREALEGAGGVLQD
;
A
#
# COMPACT_ATOMS: atom_id res chain seq x y z
N ASP A 1 48.41 -24.21 12.41
CA ASP A 1 48.46 -25.49 11.66
C ASP A 1 47.51 -25.57 10.47
N ARG A 2 46.20 -25.30 10.60
CA ARG A 2 45.24 -25.43 9.48
C ARG A 2 45.53 -24.56 8.24
N LEU A 3 45.93 -23.30 8.41
CA LEU A 3 46.28 -22.39 7.30
C LEU A 3 47.54 -22.82 6.53
N ILE A 4 48.52 -23.42 7.23
CA ILE A 4 49.77 -23.90 6.61
C ILE A 4 49.51 -25.19 5.82
N ALA A 5 48.44 -25.93 6.15
CA ALA A 5 48.02 -27.14 5.46
C ALA A 5 47.06 -26.90 4.27
N GLY A 6 46.81 -25.65 3.88
CA GLY A 6 45.93 -25.33 2.73
C GLY A 6 44.44 -25.61 2.96
N LEU A 7 44.00 -25.69 4.22
CA LEU A 7 42.59 -25.87 4.57
C LEU A 7 41.92 -24.53 4.82
N ASP A 8 40.77 -24.31 4.18
CA ASP A 8 39.96 -23.11 4.38
C ASP A 8 39.48 -23.01 5.83
N VAL A 9 39.65 -21.82 6.42
CA VAL A 9 39.20 -21.52 7.78
C VAL A 9 37.92 -20.71 7.70
N THR A 10 36.82 -21.30 8.16
CA THR A 10 35.52 -20.62 8.15
C THR A 10 35.27 -19.83 9.44
N ALA A 11 34.31 -18.90 9.41
CA ALA A 11 33.90 -18.16 10.61
C ALA A 11 33.44 -19.08 11.76
N LYS A 12 32.90 -20.27 11.43
CA LYS A 12 32.49 -21.29 12.39
C LYS A 12 33.69 -21.96 13.06
N ASP A 13 34.77 -22.19 12.33
CA ASP A 13 36.02 -22.74 12.89
C ASP A 13 36.64 -21.78 13.90
N ILE A 14 36.66 -20.48 13.58
CA ILE A 14 37.18 -19.44 14.47
C ILE A 14 36.32 -19.32 15.74
N ALA A 15 34.99 -19.38 15.60
CA ALA A 15 34.08 -19.32 16.74
C ALA A 15 34.19 -20.52 17.68
N GLY A 16 34.54 -21.71 17.15
CA GLY A 16 34.72 -22.93 17.93
C GLY A 16 36.07 -23.04 18.64
N MET A 17 37.03 -22.17 18.33
CA MET A 17 38.39 -22.23 18.87
C MET A 17 38.56 -21.72 20.30
N GLY A 18 37.48 -21.36 21.01
CA GLY A 18 37.41 -21.10 22.45
C GLY A 18 38.66 -20.44 23.06
N VAL A 19 38.63 -19.13 23.28
CA VAL A 19 39.75 -18.32 23.83
C VAL A 19 40.43 -19.00 25.02
N GLY A 20 41.54 -19.69 24.75
CA GLY A 20 42.48 -20.19 25.75
C GLY A 20 43.08 -19.00 26.50
N GLY A 21 43.02 -19.08 27.82
CA GLY A 21 43.28 -17.98 28.74
C GLY A 21 44.66 -17.33 28.58
N LEU A 22 44.65 -15.99 28.58
CA LEU A 22 45.75 -15.11 28.99
C LEU A 22 45.32 -13.63 28.93
N LEU A 23 44.06 -13.32 29.23
CA LEU A 23 43.60 -11.95 29.37
C LEU A 23 42.72 -11.86 30.62
N MET A 24 43.23 -11.14 31.62
CA MET A 24 42.54 -10.81 32.86
C MET A 24 41.13 -10.29 32.56
N GLU A 25 40.17 -10.86 33.28
CA GLU A 25 38.76 -10.51 33.21
C GLU A 25 38.55 -9.00 33.39
N ILE A 26 38.08 -8.34 32.32
CA ILE A 26 37.44 -7.04 32.45
C ILE A 26 35.98 -7.35 32.83
N PRO A 27 35.48 -6.95 34.02
CA PRO A 27 34.17 -7.33 34.54
C PRO A 27 32.97 -6.89 33.66
N THR A 28 33.23 -6.03 32.69
CA THR A 28 32.23 -5.44 31.81
C THR A 28 32.60 -5.71 30.36
N ARG A 29 32.65 -6.99 29.97
CA ARG A 29 32.55 -7.32 28.55
C ARG A 29 31.08 -7.15 28.18
N PRO A 30 30.69 -6.18 27.31
CA PRO A 30 29.33 -6.18 26.79
C PRO A 30 29.09 -7.54 26.16
N GLN A 31 27.98 -8.17 26.52
CA GLN A 31 27.57 -9.46 25.99
C GLN A 31 27.63 -9.42 24.45
N PRO A 32 27.87 -10.57 23.76
CA PRO A 32 27.80 -10.62 22.30
C PRO A 32 26.52 -9.90 21.88
N ARG A 33 26.68 -8.84 21.06
CA ARG A 33 25.60 -7.90 20.70
C ARG A 33 24.29 -8.68 20.64
N GLU A 34 23.39 -8.40 21.59
CA GLU A 34 22.00 -8.83 21.42
C GLU A 34 21.64 -8.48 19.98
N PRO A 35 21.07 -9.42 19.19
CA PRO A 35 20.66 -9.09 17.84
C PRO A 35 19.81 -7.84 17.99
N LEU A 36 20.28 -6.74 17.37
CA LEU A 36 19.52 -5.49 17.33
C LEU A 36 18.10 -5.92 17.01
N PRO A 37 17.09 -5.56 17.85
CA PRO A 37 15.73 -6.00 17.63
C PRO A 37 15.43 -5.75 16.16
N ALA A 38 15.03 -6.80 15.44
CA ALA A 38 14.78 -6.71 14.01
C ALA A 38 13.96 -5.44 13.79
N ARG A 39 14.54 -4.48 13.05
CA ARG A 39 13.97 -3.14 12.89
C ARG A 39 12.51 -3.36 12.51
N ALA A 40 11.58 -2.96 13.38
CA ALA A 40 10.17 -3.29 13.18
C ALA A 40 9.77 -2.90 11.76
N GLU A 41 9.24 -3.85 11.00
CA GLU A 41 8.98 -3.65 9.58
C GLU A 41 7.98 -2.49 9.43
N LEU A 42 8.29 -1.54 8.54
CA LEU A 42 7.44 -0.36 8.35
C LEU A 42 6.05 -0.83 7.87
N LYS A 43 5.05 -0.58 8.72
CA LYS A 43 3.65 -0.93 8.47
C LYS A 43 3.07 0.02 7.43
N VAL A 44 2.27 -0.52 6.53
CA VAL A 44 1.58 0.24 5.47
C VAL A 44 0.13 -0.20 5.44
N ASP A 45 -0.79 0.74 5.59
CA ASP A 45 -2.21 0.47 5.40
C ASP A 45 -2.63 0.82 3.98
N VAL A 46 -3.58 0.07 3.41
CA VAL A 46 -4.21 0.42 2.14
C VAL A 46 -5.48 1.21 2.41
N VAL A 47 -5.60 2.38 1.77
CA VAL A 47 -6.83 3.16 1.74
C VAL A 47 -7.49 2.97 0.37
N LEU A 48 -8.52 2.13 0.33
CA LEU A 48 -9.31 1.83 -0.86
C LEU A 48 -10.45 2.85 -0.99
N LEU A 49 -10.34 3.73 -1.98
CA LEU A 49 -11.34 4.75 -2.29
C LEU A 49 -12.49 4.14 -3.10
N ALA A 50 -13.62 3.91 -2.43
CA ALA A 50 -14.82 3.29 -2.98
C ALA A 50 -16.08 4.17 -2.82
N ALA A 51 -15.91 5.48 -2.64
CA ALA A 51 -17.00 6.43 -2.37
C ALA A 51 -17.59 7.12 -3.63
N GLY A 52 -16.98 6.92 -4.80
CA GLY A 52 -17.30 7.65 -6.04
C GLY A 52 -18.65 7.31 -6.67
N ARG A 53 -19.29 8.31 -7.32
CA ARG A 53 -20.66 8.21 -7.87
C ARG A 53 -20.81 7.50 -9.22
N SER A 54 -19.76 6.91 -9.81
CA SER A 54 -19.82 6.35 -11.19
C SER A 54 -20.49 7.29 -12.21
N SER A 55 -20.42 8.61 -12.02
CA SER A 55 -21.25 9.59 -12.73
C SER A 55 -21.03 9.58 -14.25
N ARG A 56 -19.82 9.27 -14.69
CA ARG A 56 -19.46 9.12 -16.11
C ARG A 56 -20.05 7.88 -16.78
N MET A 57 -20.50 6.88 -16.01
CA MET A 57 -21.15 5.67 -16.54
C MET A 57 -22.66 5.83 -16.71
N GLY A 58 -23.26 6.92 -16.22
CA GLY A 58 -24.68 7.23 -16.43
C GLY A 58 -25.67 6.16 -15.93
N GLY A 59 -25.23 5.26 -15.04
CA GLY A 59 -25.95 4.03 -14.70
C GLY A 59 -25.49 3.40 -13.38
N PRO A 60 -25.63 2.07 -13.19
CA PRO A 60 -25.36 1.39 -11.92
C PRO A 60 -23.90 1.51 -11.46
N ASN A 61 -23.68 1.30 -10.15
CA ASN A 61 -22.37 1.51 -9.53
C ASN A 61 -21.32 0.52 -10.05
N LYS A 62 -20.30 1.04 -10.74
CA LYS A 62 -19.23 0.25 -11.38
C LYS A 62 -18.43 -0.61 -10.42
N LEU A 63 -18.33 -0.19 -9.16
CA LEU A 63 -17.67 -0.94 -8.10
C LEU A 63 -18.37 -2.28 -7.81
N LEU A 64 -19.65 -2.39 -8.16
CA LEU A 64 -20.47 -3.59 -8.01
C LEU A 64 -20.56 -4.42 -9.29
N ALA A 65 -19.93 -3.97 -10.38
CA ALA A 65 -19.84 -4.77 -11.60
C ALA A 65 -19.13 -6.08 -11.30
N LEU A 66 -19.64 -7.16 -11.91
CA LEU A 66 -19.10 -8.50 -11.72
C LEU A 66 -17.99 -8.74 -12.73
N PHE A 67 -16.84 -9.16 -12.23
CA PHE A 67 -15.77 -9.75 -13.03
C PHE A 67 -15.63 -11.19 -12.57
N ASP A 68 -15.82 -12.15 -13.47
CA ASP A 68 -15.86 -13.58 -13.15
C ASP A 68 -16.82 -13.90 -11.99
N GLY A 69 -17.99 -13.26 -11.97
CA GLY A 69 -19.03 -13.45 -10.95
C GLY A 69 -18.75 -12.76 -9.59
N LYS A 70 -17.66 -12.01 -9.45
CA LYS A 70 -17.30 -11.31 -8.21
C LYS A 70 -17.33 -9.78 -8.38
N PRO A 71 -17.92 -9.02 -7.43
CA PRO A 71 -17.90 -7.56 -7.49
C PRO A 71 -16.48 -6.99 -7.56
N LEU A 72 -16.27 -5.97 -8.39
CA LEU A 72 -14.97 -5.34 -8.60
C LEU A 72 -14.34 -4.88 -7.29
N VAL A 73 -15.09 -4.15 -6.45
CA VAL A 73 -14.62 -3.68 -5.15
C VAL A 73 -14.15 -4.83 -4.24
N ARG A 74 -14.82 -5.98 -4.31
CA ARG A 74 -14.45 -7.17 -3.55
C ARG A 74 -13.14 -7.76 -4.06
N ARG A 75 -12.98 -7.89 -5.38
CA ARG A 75 -11.72 -8.35 -5.99
C ARG A 75 -10.56 -7.46 -5.59
N THR A 76 -10.76 -6.13 -5.65
CA THR A 76 -9.73 -5.15 -5.30
C THR A 76 -9.34 -5.25 -3.83
N ALA A 77 -10.34 -5.36 -2.93
CA ALA A 77 -10.09 -5.55 -1.50
C ALA A 77 -9.36 -6.88 -1.19
N GLU A 78 -9.78 -7.99 -1.80
CA GLU A 78 -9.12 -9.29 -1.62
C GLU A 78 -7.65 -9.26 -2.08
N ARG A 79 -7.35 -8.55 -3.17
CA ARG A 79 -5.96 -8.39 -3.63
C ARG A 79 -5.13 -7.56 -2.67
N ALA A 80 -5.70 -6.50 -2.10
CA ALA A 80 -5.04 -5.76 -1.04
C ALA A 80 -4.85 -6.61 0.23
N LEU A 81 -5.80 -7.48 0.58
CA LEU A 81 -5.67 -8.39 1.73
C LEU A 81 -4.60 -9.46 1.51
N GLY A 82 -4.42 -9.89 0.27
CA GLY A 82 -3.37 -10.83 -0.12
C GLY A 82 -1.98 -10.21 -0.28
N SER A 83 -1.81 -8.92 0.01
CA SER A 83 -0.52 -8.22 -0.07
C SER A 83 0.17 -8.11 1.29
N LYS A 84 1.36 -7.52 1.34
CA LYS A 84 2.13 -7.17 2.54
C LYS A 84 1.55 -6.00 3.35
N ALA A 85 0.38 -5.49 2.96
CA ALA A 85 -0.31 -4.44 3.71
C ALA A 85 -0.66 -4.91 5.13
N SER A 86 -0.57 -4.00 6.10
CA SER A 86 -0.86 -4.27 7.50
C SER A 86 -2.35 -4.19 7.83
N GLY A 87 -3.11 -3.47 7.02
CA GLY A 87 -4.55 -3.30 7.16
C GLY A 87 -5.16 -2.64 5.93
N ILE A 88 -6.49 -2.70 5.83
CA ILE A 88 -7.23 -2.09 4.74
C ILE A 88 -8.37 -1.26 5.29
N ILE A 89 -8.43 -0.03 4.80
CA ILE A 89 -9.47 0.93 5.06
C ILE A 89 -10.24 1.14 3.76
N VAL A 90 -11.52 0.79 3.76
CA VAL A 90 -12.40 1.02 2.61
C VAL A 90 -13.21 2.27 2.89
N VAL A 91 -12.99 3.30 2.06
CA VAL A 91 -13.74 4.54 2.12
C VAL A 91 -15.03 4.39 1.31
N THR A 92 -16.17 4.49 1.99
CA THR A 92 -17.49 4.28 1.41
C THR A 92 -18.26 5.59 1.34
N GLY A 93 -19.17 5.70 0.37
CA GLY A 93 -19.99 6.91 0.15
C GLY A 93 -21.27 6.53 -0.57
N HIS A 94 -21.32 6.77 -1.88
CA HIS A 94 -22.49 6.40 -2.68
C HIS A 94 -22.80 4.89 -2.63
N GLN A 95 -24.05 4.53 -2.31
CA GLN A 95 -24.52 3.13 -2.17
C GLN A 95 -23.71 2.30 -1.15
N ARG A 96 -23.30 2.92 -0.03
CA ARG A 96 -22.50 2.27 1.03
C ARG A 96 -23.05 0.90 1.44
N GLU A 97 -24.37 0.74 1.57
CA GLU A 97 -24.98 -0.51 2.04
C GLU A 97 -24.67 -1.67 1.08
N ARG A 98 -24.71 -1.41 -0.24
CA ARG A 98 -24.36 -2.42 -1.25
C ARG A 98 -22.87 -2.71 -1.25
N VAL A 99 -22.02 -1.71 -1.03
CA VAL A 99 -20.55 -1.90 -0.94
C VAL A 99 -20.19 -2.72 0.31
N HIS A 100 -20.80 -2.42 1.47
CA HIS A 100 -20.62 -3.20 2.69
C HIS A 100 -21.07 -4.65 2.51
N ALA A 101 -22.22 -4.87 1.86
CA ALA A 101 -22.69 -6.22 1.55
C ALA A 101 -21.71 -6.98 0.63
N ALA A 102 -21.20 -6.31 -0.42
CA ALA A 102 -20.21 -6.91 -1.33
C ALA A 102 -18.90 -7.29 -0.62
N LEU A 103 -18.53 -6.58 0.44
CA LEU A 103 -17.31 -6.80 1.23
C LEU A 103 -17.54 -7.64 2.49
N SER A 104 -18.76 -8.16 2.70
CA SER A 104 -19.08 -8.99 3.86
C SER A 104 -18.13 -10.19 3.98
N GLY A 105 -17.66 -10.42 5.21
CA GLY A 105 -16.73 -11.49 5.57
C GLY A 105 -15.25 -11.19 5.30
N LEU A 106 -14.91 -10.01 4.78
CA LEU A 106 -13.52 -9.58 4.63
C LEU A 106 -13.04 -8.80 5.87
N ASP A 107 -11.76 -8.96 6.22
CA ASP A 107 -11.12 -8.24 7.33
C ASP A 107 -10.73 -6.82 6.91
N VAL A 108 -11.72 -5.94 6.82
CA VAL A 108 -11.54 -4.54 6.39
C VAL A 108 -12.16 -3.58 7.38
N THR A 109 -11.54 -2.41 7.54
CA THR A 109 -12.09 -1.30 8.30
C THR A 109 -12.86 -0.37 7.37
N PHE A 110 -14.07 0.03 7.74
CA PHE A 110 -14.86 0.97 6.95
C PHE A 110 -14.65 2.41 7.43
N ALA A 111 -14.52 3.33 6.47
CA ALA A 111 -14.47 4.77 6.67
C ALA A 111 -15.60 5.42 5.87
N ASP A 112 -16.70 5.77 6.55
CA ASP A 112 -17.82 6.44 5.90
C ASP A 112 -17.44 7.89 5.56
N ASN A 113 -17.64 8.28 4.30
CA ASN A 113 -17.53 9.65 3.83
C ASN A 113 -18.92 10.17 3.42
N PRO A 114 -19.66 10.86 4.32
CA PRO A 114 -20.95 11.45 3.98
C PRO A 114 -20.82 12.57 2.93
N ASP A 115 -19.68 13.24 2.89
CA ASP A 115 -19.37 14.39 2.03
C ASP A 115 -18.67 13.95 0.72
N PHE A 116 -18.94 12.73 0.24
CA PHE A 116 -18.36 12.17 -0.98
C PHE A 116 -18.66 13.00 -2.25
N THR A 117 -19.64 13.92 -2.19
CA THR A 117 -19.97 14.85 -3.26
C THR A 117 -18.97 16.01 -3.38
N GLU A 118 -18.15 16.27 -2.36
CA GLU A 118 -17.15 17.35 -2.36
C GLU A 118 -15.88 17.01 -3.15
N GLY A 119 -15.75 15.76 -3.61
CA GLY A 119 -14.68 15.30 -4.50
C GLY A 119 -13.74 14.28 -3.87
N LEU A 120 -12.62 14.01 -4.55
CA LEU A 120 -11.65 13.01 -4.12
C LEU A 120 -10.99 13.35 -2.78
N SER A 121 -10.81 14.65 -2.48
CA SER A 121 -10.14 15.09 -1.25
C SER A 121 -10.89 14.69 0.02
N SER A 122 -12.22 14.79 0.06
CA SER A 122 -13.01 14.39 1.24
C SER A 122 -12.88 12.89 1.51
N SER A 123 -12.84 12.08 0.44
CA SER A 123 -12.65 10.63 0.55
C SER A 123 -11.24 10.28 1.04
N LEU A 124 -10.23 10.99 0.53
CA LEU A 124 -8.85 10.80 0.98
C LEU A 124 -8.70 11.18 2.47
N LYS A 125 -9.30 12.28 2.92
CA LYS A 125 -9.31 12.70 4.32
C LYS A 125 -9.96 11.64 5.22
N ALA A 126 -11.15 11.17 4.84
CA ALA A 126 -11.87 10.15 5.59
C ALA A 126 -11.06 8.86 5.74
N GLY A 127 -10.37 8.43 4.66
CA GLY A 127 -9.51 7.27 4.68
C GLY A 127 -8.25 7.45 5.54
N ILE A 128 -7.50 8.54 5.34
CA ILE A 128 -6.28 8.83 6.10
C ILE A 128 -6.56 8.98 7.60
N ALA A 129 -7.72 9.55 7.98
CA ALA A 129 -8.12 9.68 9.38
C ALA A 129 -8.33 8.33 10.09
N ARG A 130 -8.48 7.22 9.35
CA ARG A 130 -8.63 5.86 9.90
C ARG A 130 -7.35 5.03 9.83
N VAL A 131 -6.27 5.54 9.25
CA VAL A 131 -4.98 4.85 9.19
C VAL A 131 -4.43 4.64 10.59
N ALA A 132 -3.90 3.44 10.85
CA ALA A 132 -3.41 3.06 12.18
C ALA A 132 -2.34 4.04 12.70
N GLY A 133 -2.33 4.27 14.02
CA GLY A 133 -1.41 5.22 14.66
C GLY A 133 0.08 4.91 14.44
N ASP A 134 0.40 3.64 14.23
CA ASP A 134 1.76 3.10 14.05
C ASP A 134 2.09 2.77 12.58
N ALA A 135 1.17 3.00 11.63
CA ALA A 135 1.45 2.86 10.20
C ALA A 135 2.44 3.93 9.74
N ALA A 136 3.50 3.52 9.05
CA ALA A 136 4.52 4.41 8.52
C ALA A 136 4.08 5.13 7.24
N GLY A 137 3.09 4.60 6.53
CA GLY A 137 2.52 5.19 5.33
C GLY A 137 1.17 4.58 4.97
N ALA A 138 0.50 5.19 3.99
CA ALA A 138 -0.78 4.74 3.47
C ALA A 138 -0.71 4.62 1.95
N MET A 139 -1.12 3.48 1.41
CA MET A 139 -1.27 3.26 -0.02
C MET A 139 -2.69 3.61 -0.47
N ILE A 140 -2.81 4.65 -1.27
CA ILE A 140 -4.07 5.10 -1.84
C ILE A 140 -4.35 4.27 -3.09
N MET A 141 -5.45 3.53 -3.05
CA MET A 141 -5.92 2.66 -4.12
C MET A 141 -7.33 3.07 -4.52
N LEU A 142 -7.60 3.17 -5.82
CA LEU A 142 -8.95 3.36 -6.34
C LEU A 142 -9.71 2.02 -6.44
N GLY A 143 -11.02 2.05 -6.15
CA GLY A 143 -11.86 0.84 -6.17
C GLY A 143 -12.07 0.21 -7.55
N ASP A 144 -11.78 0.96 -8.61
CA ASP A 144 -12.06 0.67 -10.01
C ASP A 144 -10.82 0.26 -10.82
N MET A 145 -9.80 -0.28 -10.15
CA MET A 145 -8.57 -0.78 -10.76
C MET A 145 -8.55 -2.32 -10.87
N PRO A 146 -9.20 -2.93 -11.88
CA PRO A 146 -9.26 -4.39 -12.04
C PRO A 146 -7.93 -5.04 -12.40
N GLY A 147 -6.92 -4.27 -12.81
CA GLY A 147 -5.62 -4.78 -13.27
C GLY A 147 -4.57 -4.96 -12.17
N VAL A 148 -4.67 -4.23 -11.06
CA VAL A 148 -3.63 -4.19 -10.02
C VAL A 148 -3.64 -5.47 -9.19
N SER A 149 -2.51 -6.19 -9.13
CA SER A 149 -2.37 -7.44 -8.38
C SER A 149 -1.76 -7.25 -6.99
N SER A 150 -1.85 -8.25 -6.10
CA SER A 150 -1.17 -8.23 -4.79
C SER A 150 0.34 -8.09 -4.92
N ALA A 151 0.94 -8.71 -5.94
CA ALA A 151 2.37 -8.59 -6.21
C ALA A 151 2.77 -7.17 -6.61
N ASP A 152 1.90 -6.43 -7.31
CA ASP A 152 2.15 -5.02 -7.62
C ASP A 152 2.15 -4.17 -6.35
N LEU A 153 1.17 -4.39 -5.46
CA LEU A 153 1.10 -3.72 -4.16
C LEU A 153 2.36 -4.01 -3.33
N ASP A 154 2.81 -5.27 -3.30
CA ASP A 154 4.03 -5.68 -2.60
C ASP A 154 5.27 -4.95 -3.14
N ARG A 155 5.37 -4.76 -4.45
CA ARG A 155 6.48 -4.03 -5.06
C ARG A 155 6.51 -2.57 -4.62
N LEU A 156 5.35 -1.91 -4.50
CA LEU A 156 5.26 -0.55 -3.97
C LEU A 156 5.63 -0.49 -2.48
N ILE A 157 5.13 -1.44 -1.67
CA ILE A 157 5.45 -1.54 -0.23
C ILE A 157 6.95 -1.77 -0.02
N ASP A 158 7.56 -2.67 -0.80
CA ASP A 158 8.98 -2.96 -0.72
C ASP A 158 9.83 -1.75 -1.14
N ALA A 159 9.43 -1.00 -2.17
CA ALA A 159 10.08 0.25 -2.56
C ALA A 159 9.99 1.31 -1.46
N PHE A 160 8.85 1.42 -0.78
CA PHE A 160 8.67 2.34 0.34
C PHE A 160 9.52 1.96 1.56
N ARG A 161 9.63 0.67 1.85
CA ARG A 161 10.51 0.16 2.91
C ARG A 161 11.98 0.42 2.59
N LYS A 162 12.39 0.27 1.32
CA LYS A 162 13.76 0.60 0.85
C LYS A 162 14.09 2.08 0.98
N SER A 163 13.12 2.97 0.85
CA SER A 163 13.27 4.41 1.11
C SER A 163 13.09 4.80 2.58
N GLU A 164 13.09 3.81 3.48
CA GLU A 164 12.89 3.99 4.93
C GLU A 164 11.59 4.73 5.28
N GLY A 165 10.57 4.60 4.43
CA GLY A 165 9.25 5.20 4.62
C GLY A 165 9.21 6.71 4.44
N ARG A 166 10.20 7.30 3.75
CA ARG A 166 10.32 8.76 3.58
C ARG A 166 9.84 9.25 2.22
N SER A 167 9.94 8.43 1.19
CA SER A 167 9.57 8.81 -0.17
C SER A 167 8.11 8.52 -0.48
N VAL A 168 7.55 9.30 -1.40
CA VAL A 168 6.30 8.95 -2.08
C VAL A 168 6.62 7.86 -3.10
N VAL A 169 5.88 6.76 -3.07
CA VAL A 169 6.04 5.69 -4.06
C VAL A 169 4.81 5.65 -4.93
N ARG A 170 4.97 5.74 -6.26
CA ARG A 170 3.85 5.73 -7.19
C ARG A 170 4.01 4.62 -8.21
N ALA A 171 2.90 3.99 -8.56
CA ALA A 171 2.84 3.11 -9.71
C ALA A 171 3.13 3.90 -11.00
N SER A 172 3.80 3.26 -11.96
CA SER A 172 4.04 3.81 -13.28
C SER A 172 3.80 2.76 -14.38
N HIS A 173 3.55 3.27 -15.58
CA HIS A 173 3.52 2.51 -16.82
C HIS A 173 4.21 3.28 -17.94
N GLU A 174 5.28 2.73 -18.50
CA GLU A 174 6.04 3.35 -19.61
C GLU A 174 6.48 4.79 -19.28
N GLY A 175 6.93 5.01 -18.04
CA GLY A 175 7.34 6.33 -17.54
C GLY A 175 6.19 7.30 -17.27
N LYS A 176 4.94 6.89 -17.48
CA LYS A 176 3.75 7.65 -17.08
C LYS A 176 3.36 7.24 -15.68
N ARG A 177 3.14 8.23 -14.81
CA ARG A 177 2.59 8.00 -13.48
C ARG A 177 1.20 7.37 -13.54
N GLY A 178 0.86 6.61 -12.51
CA GLY A 178 -0.41 5.94 -12.34
C GLY A 178 -0.77 5.74 -10.87
N ASN A 179 -1.73 4.86 -10.62
CA ASN A 179 -2.17 4.42 -9.31
C ASN A 179 -1.86 2.92 -9.13
N PRO A 180 -1.66 2.41 -7.91
CA PRO A 180 -1.77 3.08 -6.61
C PRO A 180 -0.62 4.04 -6.29
N VAL A 181 -0.80 4.88 -5.27
CA VAL A 181 0.22 5.79 -4.73
C VAL A 181 0.36 5.60 -3.23
N LEU A 182 1.56 5.35 -2.75
CA LEU A 182 1.91 5.21 -1.34
C LEU A 182 2.51 6.52 -0.81
N LEU A 183 1.87 7.06 0.22
CA LEU A 183 2.19 8.32 0.86
C LEU A 183 2.84 8.07 2.24
N PRO A 184 3.99 8.68 2.54
CA PRO A 184 4.58 8.64 3.88
C PRO A 184 3.68 9.33 4.91
N ARG A 185 3.75 8.88 6.18
CA ARG A 185 2.96 9.46 7.28
C ARG A 185 3.15 10.96 7.45
N SER A 186 4.34 11.48 7.12
CA SER A 186 4.64 12.92 7.17
C SER A 186 3.70 13.76 6.30
N LEU A 187 3.10 13.19 5.26
CA LEU A 187 2.14 13.89 4.40
C LEU A 187 0.71 13.92 4.95
N PHE A 188 0.38 13.11 5.96
CA PHE A 188 -1.02 12.95 6.40
C PHE A 188 -1.60 14.27 6.96
N ALA A 189 -0.79 15.05 7.67
CA ALA A 189 -1.21 16.35 8.18
C ALA A 189 -1.54 17.31 7.03
N ALA A 190 -0.75 17.32 5.95
CA ALA A 190 -1.00 18.18 4.80
C ALA A 190 -2.24 17.72 4.00
N ILE A 191 -2.48 16.40 3.90
CA ILE A 191 -3.72 15.84 3.30
C ILE A 191 -4.98 16.34 4.01
N ALA A 192 -4.95 16.47 5.33
CA ALA A 192 -6.09 16.96 6.11
C ALA A 192 -6.56 18.37 5.67
N HIS A 193 -5.66 19.16 5.08
CA HIS A 193 -5.90 20.53 4.64
C HIS A 193 -6.21 20.64 3.12
N LEU A 194 -6.27 19.53 2.37
CA LEU A 194 -6.61 19.58 0.94
C LEU A 194 -8.05 20.02 0.71
N GLU A 195 -8.31 20.79 -0.34
CA GLU A 195 -9.66 21.23 -0.70
C GLU A 195 -10.00 20.89 -2.16
N GLY A 196 -11.30 20.72 -2.44
CA GLY A 196 -11.84 20.46 -3.76
C GLY A 196 -11.48 19.09 -4.33
N ASP A 197 -11.45 18.96 -5.65
CA ASP A 197 -11.12 17.69 -6.33
C ASP A 197 -9.60 17.46 -6.47
N THR A 198 -8.81 18.13 -5.63
CA THR A 198 -7.36 18.01 -5.65
C THR A 198 -6.94 16.71 -4.96
N GLY A 199 -6.56 15.70 -5.75
CA GLY A 199 -5.97 14.48 -5.22
C GLY A 199 -4.59 14.69 -4.61
N ALA A 200 -4.00 13.62 -4.04
CA ALA A 200 -2.66 13.66 -3.43
C ALA A 200 -1.55 14.17 -4.37
N ARG A 201 -1.78 14.18 -5.68
CA ARG A 201 -0.85 14.65 -6.71
C ARG A 201 -0.26 16.03 -6.44
N HIS A 202 -1.10 17.04 -6.17
CA HIS A 202 -0.62 18.41 -6.00
C HIS A 202 0.25 18.54 -4.74
N LEU A 203 -0.09 17.78 -3.70
CA LEU A 203 0.65 17.75 -2.44
C LEU A 203 2.08 17.24 -2.63
N VAL A 204 2.24 16.16 -3.41
CA VAL A 204 3.55 15.57 -3.71
C VAL A 204 4.44 16.55 -4.49
N GLU A 205 3.86 17.27 -5.46
CA GLU A 205 4.58 18.26 -6.27
C GLU A 205 4.96 19.52 -5.45
N ALA A 206 4.08 19.98 -4.55
CA ALA A 206 4.28 21.21 -3.77
C ALA A 206 5.30 21.06 -2.63
N GLU A 207 5.33 19.89 -1.98
CA GLU A 207 6.15 19.67 -0.77
C GLU A 207 7.57 19.14 -1.09
N GLY A 208 7.90 18.92 -2.36
CA GLY A 208 9.26 18.55 -2.79
C GLY A 208 9.74 17.18 -2.29
N PHE A 209 8.82 16.23 -2.05
CA PHE A 209 9.17 14.89 -1.60
C PHE A 209 9.95 14.11 -2.68
N ASP A 210 10.89 13.27 -2.24
CA ASP A 210 11.47 12.26 -3.11
C ASP A 210 10.37 11.32 -3.62
N VAL A 211 10.31 11.16 -4.93
CA VAL A 211 9.33 10.28 -5.59
C VAL A 211 10.04 9.08 -6.20
N VAL A 212 9.55 7.89 -5.88
CA VAL A 212 10.01 6.62 -6.45
C VAL A 212 8.91 6.07 -7.36
N ASP A 213 9.24 5.90 -8.63
CA ASP A 213 8.38 5.25 -9.61
C ASP A 213 8.57 3.73 -9.60
N VAL A 214 7.46 2.98 -9.55
CA VAL A 214 7.44 1.52 -9.62
C VAL A 214 6.63 1.08 -10.84
N GLU A 215 7.33 0.53 -11.83
CA GLU A 215 6.73 0.05 -13.08
C GLU A 215 5.89 -1.22 -12.86
N ILE A 216 4.57 -1.09 -12.90
CA ILE A 216 3.62 -2.21 -12.73
C ILE A 216 2.83 -2.53 -14.01
N GLY A 217 3.26 -1.99 -15.15
CA GLY A 217 2.61 -2.21 -16.43
C GLY A 217 1.28 -1.48 -16.55
N LYS A 218 0.48 -1.89 -17.54
CA LYS A 218 -0.82 -1.26 -17.86
C LYS A 218 -1.77 -1.13 -16.66
N ALA A 219 -1.64 -2.00 -15.65
CA ALA A 219 -2.42 -1.94 -14.42
C ALA A 219 -2.33 -0.57 -13.71
N ALA A 220 -1.22 0.16 -13.88
CA ALA A 220 -1.05 1.49 -13.28
C ALA A 220 -2.01 2.55 -13.84
N SER A 221 -2.56 2.33 -15.04
CA SER A 221 -3.29 3.35 -15.80
C SER A 221 -4.70 2.91 -16.20
N ILE A 222 -5.11 1.69 -15.85
CA ILE A 222 -6.43 1.15 -16.21
C ILE A 222 -7.38 1.36 -15.05
N ASP A 223 -8.15 2.45 -15.15
CA ASP A 223 -9.36 2.69 -14.37
C ASP A 223 -10.58 2.46 -15.28
N VAL A 224 -11.56 1.69 -14.82
CA VAL A 224 -12.78 1.43 -15.62
C VAL A 224 -13.79 2.57 -15.43
N ASP A 225 -13.58 3.69 -16.13
CA ASP A 225 -14.42 4.89 -15.99
C ASP A 225 -15.64 4.94 -16.91
N THR A 226 -15.64 4.14 -17.98
CA THR A 226 -16.75 4.05 -18.94
C THR A 226 -17.27 2.62 -19.04
N ARG A 227 -18.48 2.45 -19.57
CA ARG A 227 -19.07 1.13 -19.79
C ARG A 227 -18.21 0.30 -20.72
N GLU A 228 -17.72 0.89 -21.79
CA GLU A 228 -16.87 0.23 -22.79
C GLU A 228 -15.54 -0.24 -22.17
N ALA A 229 -14.93 0.59 -21.31
CA ALA A 229 -13.72 0.22 -20.60
C ALA A 229 -13.96 -0.93 -19.61
N LEU A 230 -15.11 -0.91 -18.93
CA LEU A 230 -15.50 -1.95 -17.99
C LEU A 230 -15.76 -3.29 -18.68
N GLU A 231 -16.55 -3.28 -19.76
CA GLU A 231 -16.84 -4.46 -20.58
C GLU A 231 -15.56 -5.00 -21.25
N GLY A 232 -14.72 -4.12 -21.78
CA GLY A 232 -13.43 -4.48 -22.38
C GLY A 232 -12.44 -5.08 -21.37
N ALA A 233 -12.57 -4.75 -20.08
CA ALA A 233 -11.81 -5.37 -18.99
C ALA A 233 -12.44 -6.68 -18.48
N GLY A 234 -13.58 -7.13 -19.05
CA GLY A 234 -14.29 -8.35 -18.68
C GLY A 234 -15.35 -8.17 -17.57
N GLY A 235 -15.76 -6.93 -17.29
CA GLY A 235 -16.78 -6.61 -16.30
C GLY A 235 -18.19 -6.64 -16.87
N VAL A 236 -19.16 -7.00 -16.02
CA VAL A 236 -20.59 -6.97 -16.34
C VAL A 236 -21.32 -6.11 -15.30
N LEU A 237 -21.96 -5.03 -15.74
CA LEU A 237 -22.76 -4.18 -14.85
C LEU A 237 -23.94 -4.98 -14.28
N GLN A 238 -24.29 -4.66 -13.03
CA GLN A 238 -25.48 -5.18 -12.37
C GLN A 238 -26.48 -4.03 -12.29
N ASP A 239 -27.75 -4.29 -12.59
CA ASP A 239 -28.82 -3.29 -12.46
C ASP A 239 -29.05 -2.86 -10.98
#